data_AF-A0A3C0B7L9-F1
#
_entry.id   AF-A0A3C0B7L9-F1
#
_cell.length_a   1.000
_cell.length_b   1.000
_cell.length_c   1.000
_cell.angle_alpha   90.00
_cell.angle_beta   90.00
_cell.angle_gamma   90.00
#
_symmetry.space_group_name_H-M   'P 1'
#
loop_
_entity.id
_entity.type
_entity.pdbx_description
1 polymer ?
#
loop_
_entity_poly.entity_id
_entity_poly.type
_entity_poly.pdbx_seq_one_letter_code
_entity_poly.pdbx_strand_id
1 'polypeptide(L)'
;MVPKKKQERFAETATFPHVVQPSFDEIHHNFPLKGKWAGFFGNTHPITLELGCGKGEYTLALAKRYPHNNYLGVDIKGARIWRGAKTAIEDGIRNVGFLRTRIDFIEHAFGENEVDSIWITFPDPQPVKPRKRLTSPLFLSRYAGFLQPGGIIHLKTDNTELFEYTLEVINEGNHHLLMHTFDLYNSNLDDDVMLTLTHYEKLFLAEGKPIKYLRFQLK
;
A
#
# COMPACT_ATOMS: atom_id res chain seq x y z
N MET A 1 9.54 23.01 18.72
CA MET A 1 8.42 23.61 17.95
C MET A 1 8.27 22.89 16.63
N VAL A 2 7.04 22.56 16.22
CA VAL A 2 6.77 22.04 14.87
C VAL A 2 6.88 23.22 13.88
N PRO A 3 7.62 23.11 12.76
CA PRO A 3 7.78 24.21 11.81
C PRO A 3 6.43 24.70 11.26
N LYS A 4 6.25 26.03 11.10
CA LYS A 4 5.00 26.68 10.65
C LYS A 4 4.34 26.02 9.43
N LYS A 5 5.14 25.73 8.39
CA LYS A 5 4.69 25.03 7.17
C LYS A 5 4.10 23.63 7.42
N LYS A 6 4.55 22.94 8.47
CA LYS A 6 4.05 21.60 8.81
C LYS A 6 2.68 21.69 9.50
N GLN A 7 2.43 22.73 10.31
CA GLN A 7 1.12 22.97 10.93
C GLN A 7 0.07 23.33 9.87
N GLU A 8 0.42 24.19 8.91
CA GLU A 8 -0.46 24.55 7.78
C GLU A 8 -0.91 23.32 6.98
N ARG A 9 0.01 22.42 6.65
CA ARG A 9 -0.31 21.16 5.96
C ARG A 9 -1.23 20.25 6.75
N PHE A 10 -1.06 20.18 8.07
CA PHE A 10 -1.96 19.39 8.92
C PHE A 10 -3.38 19.96 8.95
N ALA A 11 -3.51 21.28 9.06
CA ALA A 11 -4.81 21.95 9.01
C ALA A 11 -5.50 21.74 7.66
N GLU A 12 -4.77 21.85 6.56
CA GLU A 12 -5.30 21.59 5.21
C GLU A 12 -5.68 20.11 5.02
N THR A 13 -4.88 19.17 5.52
CA THR A 13 -5.22 17.73 5.41
C THR A 13 -6.57 17.41 6.05
N ALA A 14 -6.92 18.09 7.14
CA ALA A 14 -8.20 17.90 7.82
C ALA A 14 -9.42 18.34 7.00
N THR A 15 -9.22 19.11 5.93
CA THR A 15 -10.31 19.51 5.01
C THR A 15 -10.46 18.58 3.81
N PHE A 16 -9.55 17.62 3.62
CA PHE A 16 -9.57 16.71 2.49
C PHE A 16 -10.54 15.54 2.73
N PRO A 17 -11.65 15.43 1.97
CA PRO A 17 -12.69 14.43 2.24
C PRO A 17 -12.22 12.99 1.99
N HIS A 18 -11.18 12.83 1.17
CA HIS A 18 -10.55 11.55 0.84
C HIS A 18 -9.40 11.17 1.78
N VAL A 19 -9.22 11.89 2.90
CA VAL A 19 -8.21 11.54 3.92
C VAL A 19 -8.88 11.20 5.24
N VAL A 20 -8.68 9.96 5.69
CA VAL A 20 -9.23 9.42 6.94
C VAL A 20 -8.11 9.33 7.98
N GLN A 21 -8.31 9.90 9.17
CA GLN A 21 -7.28 10.01 10.22
C GLN A 21 -7.84 9.58 11.58
N PRO A 22 -8.14 8.29 11.78
CA PRO A 22 -8.74 7.83 13.03
C PRO A 22 -7.75 8.03 14.18
N SER A 23 -8.30 8.30 15.37
CA SER A 23 -7.50 8.22 16.60
C SER A 23 -7.11 6.78 16.91
N PHE A 24 -6.17 6.58 17.85
CA PHE A 24 -5.83 5.24 18.33
C PHE A 24 -7.05 4.52 18.93
N ASP A 25 -7.90 5.23 19.67
CA ASP A 25 -9.09 4.62 20.27
C ASP A 25 -10.13 4.26 19.20
N GLU A 26 -10.34 5.16 18.25
CA GLU A 26 -11.30 4.97 17.15
C GLU A 26 -10.93 3.76 16.29
N ILE A 27 -9.65 3.62 15.91
CA ILE A 27 -9.23 2.49 15.06
C ILE A 27 -9.44 1.15 15.76
N HIS A 28 -9.33 1.07 17.09
CA HIS A 28 -9.45 -0.20 17.83
C HIS A 28 -10.90 -0.56 18.19
N HIS A 29 -11.74 0.41 18.52
CA HIS A 29 -13.03 0.12 19.15
C HIS A 29 -14.25 0.44 18.26
N ASN A 30 -14.18 1.49 17.43
CA ASN A 30 -15.36 1.99 16.73
C ASN A 30 -15.01 2.68 15.40
N PHE A 31 -14.16 2.05 14.59
CA PHE A 31 -13.75 2.64 13.31
C PHE A 31 -14.93 2.58 12.33
N PRO A 32 -15.51 3.73 11.93
CA PRO A 32 -16.80 3.75 11.23
C PRO A 32 -16.74 3.19 9.82
N LEU A 33 -15.55 3.14 9.19
CA LEU A 33 -15.37 2.66 7.82
C LEU A 33 -15.05 1.16 7.73
N LYS A 34 -14.84 0.45 8.84
CA LYS A 34 -14.59 -0.99 8.81
C LYS A 34 -15.76 -1.72 8.15
N GLY A 35 -15.54 -2.38 7.01
CA GLY A 35 -16.59 -3.05 6.23
C GLY A 35 -17.49 -2.10 5.44
N LYS A 36 -17.14 -0.82 5.30
CA LYS A 36 -17.94 0.23 4.65
C LYS A 36 -17.14 1.11 3.68
N TRP A 37 -15.96 0.68 3.23
CA TRP A 37 -15.14 1.45 2.30
C TRP A 37 -15.81 1.65 0.93
N ALA A 38 -16.69 0.75 0.49
CA ALA A 38 -17.54 0.98 -0.69
C ALA A 38 -18.37 2.26 -0.57
N GLY A 39 -18.90 2.55 0.62
CA GLY A 39 -19.63 3.80 0.90
C GLY A 39 -18.73 5.03 0.86
N PHE A 40 -17.47 4.91 1.29
CA PHE A 40 -16.48 5.98 1.18
C PHE A 40 -16.16 6.32 -0.28
N PHE A 41 -16.03 5.32 -1.16
CA PHE A 41 -15.80 5.53 -2.59
C PHE A 41 -17.09 5.83 -3.39
N GLY A 42 -18.26 5.61 -2.80
CA GLY A 42 -19.57 5.79 -3.44
C GLY A 42 -19.86 4.76 -4.55
N ASN A 43 -19.16 3.63 -4.56
CA ASN A 43 -19.28 2.58 -5.56
C ASN A 43 -18.78 1.23 -4.99
N THR A 44 -18.93 0.14 -5.75
CA THR A 44 -18.50 -1.22 -5.36
C THR A 44 -17.34 -1.72 -6.21
N HIS A 45 -16.52 -0.83 -6.77
CA HIS A 45 -15.32 -1.22 -7.50
C HIS A 45 -14.27 -1.86 -6.57
N PRO A 46 -13.40 -2.72 -7.11
CA PRO A 46 -12.31 -3.35 -6.37
C PRO A 46 -11.46 -2.35 -5.58
N ILE A 47 -11.08 -2.68 -4.34
CA ILE A 47 -10.25 -1.86 -3.47
C ILE A 47 -8.83 -2.41 -3.43
N THR A 48 -7.87 -1.59 -3.81
CA THR A 48 -6.44 -1.90 -3.74
C THR A 48 -5.74 -1.04 -2.70
N LEU A 49 -5.03 -1.67 -1.76
CA LEU A 49 -4.23 -0.97 -0.75
C LEU A 49 -2.80 -0.73 -1.24
N GLU A 50 -2.22 0.43 -0.92
CA GLU A 50 -0.76 0.63 -0.91
C GLU A 50 -0.30 0.80 0.54
N LEU A 51 0.42 -0.19 1.07
CA LEU A 51 0.88 -0.19 2.46
C LEU A 51 2.25 0.48 2.57
N GLY A 52 2.34 1.52 3.39
CA GLY A 52 3.54 2.35 3.50
C GLY A 52 3.67 3.34 2.33
N CYS A 53 2.54 3.89 1.88
CA CYS A 53 2.45 4.62 0.61
C CYS A 53 3.30 5.90 0.54
N GLY A 54 3.76 6.43 1.68
CA GLY A 54 4.48 7.70 1.73
C GLY A 54 3.65 8.82 1.11
N LYS A 55 4.02 9.26 -0.09
CA LYS A 55 3.33 10.32 -0.85
C LYS A 55 2.19 9.77 -1.73
N GLY A 56 1.95 8.46 -1.74
CA GLY A 56 0.93 7.82 -2.57
C GLY A 56 1.24 7.82 -4.07
N GLU A 57 2.52 7.83 -4.46
CA GLU A 57 2.89 7.89 -5.87
C GLU A 57 2.34 6.68 -6.65
N TYR A 58 2.38 5.48 -6.05
CA TYR A 58 1.83 4.28 -6.66
C TYR A 58 0.29 4.30 -6.68
N THR A 59 -0.33 4.63 -5.54
CA THR A 59 -1.79 4.83 -5.39
C THR A 59 -2.33 5.75 -6.48
N LEU A 60 -1.73 6.93 -6.65
CA LEU A 60 -2.18 7.94 -7.63
C LEU A 60 -1.97 7.46 -9.07
N ALA A 61 -0.84 6.82 -9.35
CA ALA A 61 -0.53 6.35 -10.69
C ALA A 61 -1.48 5.23 -11.14
N LEU A 62 -1.75 4.25 -10.26
CA LEU A 62 -2.74 3.20 -10.55
C LEU A 62 -4.15 3.79 -10.70
N ALA A 63 -4.54 4.71 -9.84
CA ALA A 63 -5.85 5.34 -9.91
C ALA A 63 -6.11 6.10 -11.22
N LYS A 64 -5.10 6.81 -11.74
CA LYS A 64 -5.16 7.45 -13.06
C LYS A 64 -5.30 6.44 -14.19
N ARG A 65 -4.59 5.31 -14.07
CA ARG A 65 -4.53 4.28 -15.11
C ARG A 65 -5.80 3.43 -15.17
N TYR A 66 -6.36 3.10 -14.01
CA TYR A 66 -7.53 2.23 -13.87
C TYR A 66 -8.65 2.98 -13.11
N PRO A 67 -9.40 3.86 -13.79
CA PRO A 67 -10.45 4.66 -13.15
C PRO A 67 -11.63 3.82 -12.61
N HIS A 68 -11.72 2.55 -12.99
CA HIS A 68 -12.74 1.60 -12.55
C HIS A 68 -12.31 0.75 -11.34
N ASN A 69 -11.20 1.10 -10.68
CA ASN A 69 -10.75 0.52 -9.42
C ASN A 69 -10.60 1.63 -8.37
N ASN A 70 -10.72 1.28 -7.09
CA ASN A 70 -10.49 2.17 -5.96
C ASN A 70 -9.11 1.91 -5.34
N TYR A 71 -8.42 2.97 -4.94
CA TYR A 71 -7.09 2.89 -4.37
C TYR A 71 -7.01 3.58 -3.02
N LEU A 72 -6.41 2.94 -2.03
CA LEU A 72 -6.28 3.46 -0.66
C LEU A 72 -4.83 3.39 -0.20
N GLY A 73 -4.19 4.55 -0.10
CA GLY A 73 -2.83 4.67 0.43
C GLY A 73 -2.82 4.69 1.96
N VAL A 74 -2.04 3.82 2.59
CA VAL A 74 -1.94 3.72 4.07
C VAL A 74 -0.55 4.12 4.55
N ASP A 75 -0.45 5.14 5.41
CA ASP A 75 0.82 5.55 6.04
C ASP A 75 0.59 6.29 7.37
N ILE A 76 1.52 6.17 8.32
CA ILE A 76 1.45 6.91 9.59
C ILE A 76 1.87 8.39 9.44
N LYS A 77 2.69 8.71 8.42
CA LYS A 77 3.33 10.01 8.21
C LYS A 77 2.38 10.95 7.45
N GLY A 78 1.48 11.60 8.19
CA GLY A 78 0.50 12.54 7.63
C GLY A 78 1.07 13.62 6.69
N ALA A 79 2.29 14.13 6.93
CA ALA A 79 2.92 15.11 6.04
C ALA A 79 3.24 14.57 4.62
N ARG A 80 3.44 13.25 4.48
CA ARG A 80 3.63 12.60 3.17
C ARG A 80 2.28 12.36 2.50
N ILE A 81 1.30 11.85 3.25
CA ILE A 81 -0.10 11.70 2.81
C ILE A 81 -0.66 13.02 2.27
N TRP A 82 -0.42 14.15 2.96
CA TRP A 82 -0.86 15.47 2.50
C TRP A 82 -0.45 15.75 1.06
N ARG A 83 0.78 15.40 0.66
CA ARG A 83 1.25 15.65 -0.71
C ARG A 83 0.48 14.79 -1.72
N GLY A 84 0.24 13.52 -1.40
CA GLY A 84 -0.56 12.62 -2.23
C GLY A 84 -2.00 13.08 -2.35
N ALA A 85 -2.64 13.36 -1.21
CA ALA A 85 -4.00 13.83 -1.12
C ALA A 85 -4.22 15.14 -1.88
N LYS A 86 -3.29 16.10 -1.74
CA LYS A 86 -3.34 17.35 -2.49
C LYS A 86 -3.20 17.13 -3.99
N THR A 87 -2.31 16.23 -4.41
CA THR A 87 -2.14 15.87 -5.83
C THR A 87 -3.41 15.24 -6.41
N ALA A 88 -4.12 14.39 -5.64
CA ALA A 88 -5.41 13.83 -6.08
C ALA A 88 -6.45 14.92 -6.36
N ILE A 89 -6.51 15.97 -5.52
CA ILE A 89 -7.40 17.12 -5.76
C ILE A 89 -6.93 17.91 -6.99
N GLU A 90 -5.66 18.28 -7.05
CA GLU A 90 -5.07 19.08 -8.14
C GLU A 90 -5.28 18.42 -9.51
N ASP A 91 -5.18 17.09 -9.56
CA ASP A 91 -5.32 16.29 -10.79
C ASP A 91 -6.73 15.74 -11.02
N GLY A 92 -7.70 16.03 -10.12
CA GLY A 92 -9.09 15.59 -10.25
C GLY A 92 -9.31 14.07 -10.14
N ILE A 93 -8.45 13.35 -9.42
CA ILE A 93 -8.51 11.88 -9.25
C ILE A 93 -9.49 11.56 -8.12
N ARG A 94 -10.58 10.86 -8.44
CA ARG A 94 -11.71 10.64 -7.51
C ARG A 94 -11.74 9.25 -6.88
N ASN A 95 -11.05 8.29 -7.46
CA ASN A 95 -10.98 6.90 -7.02
C ASN A 95 -9.79 6.62 -6.08
N VAL A 96 -9.40 7.63 -5.28
CA VAL A 96 -8.29 7.56 -4.32
C VAL A 96 -8.73 8.00 -2.94
N GLY A 97 -8.36 7.23 -1.92
CA GLY A 97 -8.39 7.63 -0.52
C GLY A 97 -7.01 7.52 0.13
N PHE A 98 -6.87 8.09 1.31
CA PHE A 98 -5.72 7.92 2.19
C PHE A 98 -6.14 7.62 3.61
N LEU A 99 -5.56 6.60 4.22
CA LEU A 99 -5.78 6.24 5.61
C LEU A 99 -4.50 6.50 6.42
N ARG A 100 -4.58 7.42 7.38
CA ARG A 100 -3.48 7.69 8.29
C ARG A 100 -3.58 6.84 9.55
N THR A 101 -2.95 5.67 9.53
CA THR A 101 -2.85 4.78 10.70
C THR A 101 -1.50 4.05 10.73
N ARG A 102 -1.21 3.34 11.84
CA ARG A 102 -0.10 2.38 11.87
C ARG A 102 -0.56 1.12 11.17
N ILE A 103 0.26 0.57 10.29
CA ILE A 103 -0.03 -0.70 9.61
C ILE A 103 -0.14 -1.85 10.63
N ASP A 104 0.45 -1.70 11.82
CA ASP A 104 0.26 -2.62 12.95
C ASP A 104 -1.21 -2.79 13.39
N PHE A 105 -2.14 -1.93 12.95
CA PHE A 105 -3.57 -1.94 13.30
C PHE A 105 -4.47 -2.15 12.08
N ILE A 106 -3.91 -2.60 10.97
CA ILE A 106 -4.59 -2.68 9.68
C ILE A 106 -5.82 -3.60 9.71
N GLU A 107 -5.78 -4.66 10.51
CA GLU A 107 -6.89 -5.61 10.73
C GLU A 107 -8.13 -4.97 11.36
N HIS A 108 -7.99 -3.80 11.97
CA HIS A 108 -9.11 -3.06 12.53
C HIS A 108 -9.71 -2.05 11.54
N ALA A 109 -9.01 -1.75 10.44
CA ALA A 109 -9.45 -0.78 9.44
C ALA A 109 -10.44 -1.36 8.40
N PHE A 110 -10.47 -2.68 8.24
CA PHE A 110 -11.19 -3.36 7.16
C PHE A 110 -12.05 -4.52 7.67
N GLY A 111 -13.19 -4.74 7.01
CA GLY A 111 -14.05 -5.90 7.18
C GLY A 111 -13.56 -7.10 6.37
N GLU A 112 -14.19 -8.25 6.59
CA GLU A 112 -13.88 -9.47 5.85
C GLU A 112 -14.12 -9.29 4.34
N ASN A 113 -13.19 -9.79 3.51
CA ASN A 113 -13.26 -9.74 2.05
C ASN A 113 -13.46 -8.34 1.44
N GLU A 114 -13.08 -7.29 2.15
CA GLU A 114 -13.29 -5.90 1.73
C GLU A 114 -12.20 -5.39 0.78
N VAL A 115 -11.03 -6.04 0.75
CA VAL A 115 -9.87 -5.63 -0.04
C VAL A 115 -9.57 -6.67 -1.11
N ASP A 116 -9.30 -6.21 -2.32
CA ASP A 116 -9.04 -7.05 -3.48
C ASP A 116 -7.56 -7.34 -3.70
N SER A 117 -6.70 -6.35 -3.43
CA SER A 117 -5.26 -6.51 -3.58
C SER A 117 -4.46 -5.58 -2.67
N ILE A 118 -3.21 -5.95 -2.42
CA ILE A 118 -2.28 -5.21 -1.57
C ILE A 118 -0.98 -4.99 -2.34
N TRP A 119 -0.53 -3.74 -2.40
CA TRP A 119 0.80 -3.35 -2.85
C TRP A 119 1.69 -2.96 -1.68
N ILE A 120 2.87 -3.56 -1.65
CA ILE A 120 3.97 -3.23 -0.73
C ILE A 120 5.14 -2.77 -1.61
N THR A 121 5.34 -1.46 -1.71
CA THR A 121 6.34 -0.87 -2.60
C THR A 121 7.48 -0.25 -1.80
N PHE A 122 8.69 -0.78 -1.97
CA PHE A 122 9.92 -0.32 -1.30
C PHE A 122 9.77 -0.18 0.22
N PRO A 123 9.27 -1.22 0.93
CA PRO A 123 9.10 -1.14 2.37
C PRO A 123 10.47 -1.09 3.07
N ASP A 124 10.50 -0.62 4.31
CA ASP A 124 11.68 -0.76 5.17
C ASP A 124 12.02 -2.26 5.33
N PRO A 125 13.24 -2.71 5.00
CA PRO A 125 13.62 -4.12 5.05
C PRO A 125 13.72 -4.68 6.47
N GLN A 126 13.72 -3.84 7.51
CA GLN A 126 13.75 -4.24 8.92
C GLN A 126 14.81 -5.33 9.23
N PRO A 127 16.10 -5.12 8.92
CA PRO A 127 17.14 -6.17 9.01
C PRO A 127 17.28 -6.77 10.43
N VAL A 128 17.00 -5.98 11.47
CA VAL A 128 17.10 -6.41 12.88
C VAL A 128 15.76 -6.94 13.43
N LYS A 129 14.65 -6.70 12.73
CA LYS A 129 13.29 -6.96 13.24
C LYS A 129 12.43 -7.64 12.17
N PRO A 130 12.72 -8.89 11.77
CA PRO A 130 12.03 -9.56 10.67
C PRO A 130 10.51 -9.66 10.88
N ARG A 131 10.05 -9.80 12.12
CA ARG A 131 8.61 -9.74 12.49
C ARG A 131 7.91 -8.41 12.16
N LYS A 132 8.68 -7.35 11.87
CA LYS A 132 8.17 -6.04 11.43
C LYS A 132 8.20 -5.86 9.92
N ARG A 133 8.75 -6.80 9.15
CA ARG A 133 8.64 -6.80 7.69
C ARG A 133 7.17 -6.95 7.33
N LEU A 134 6.68 -6.14 6.41
CA LEU A 134 5.26 -6.16 5.98
C LEU A 134 4.86 -7.48 5.31
N THR A 135 5.84 -8.28 4.90
CA THR A 135 5.65 -9.63 4.34
C THR A 135 5.87 -10.74 5.34
N SER A 136 6.08 -10.43 6.63
CA SER A 136 6.24 -11.45 7.67
C SER A 136 4.93 -12.20 7.96
N PRO A 137 4.99 -13.43 8.50
CA PRO A 137 3.80 -14.21 8.82
C PRO A 137 2.78 -13.47 9.71
N LEU A 138 3.25 -12.60 10.61
CA LEU A 138 2.39 -11.75 11.44
C LEU A 138 1.50 -10.83 10.60
N PHE A 139 2.09 -10.15 9.61
CA PHE A 139 1.33 -9.24 8.75
C PHE A 139 0.47 -9.99 7.73
N LEU A 140 0.98 -11.08 7.16
CA LEU A 140 0.16 -11.91 6.26
C LEU A 140 -1.08 -12.48 6.96
N SER A 141 -0.95 -12.89 8.22
CA SER A 141 -2.08 -13.33 9.06
C SER A 141 -3.11 -12.22 9.28
N ARG A 142 -2.67 -10.96 9.46
CA ARG A 142 -3.58 -9.81 9.55
C ARG A 142 -4.30 -9.55 8.23
N TYR A 143 -3.59 -9.65 7.11
CA TYR A 143 -4.16 -9.43 5.78
C TYR A 143 -5.23 -10.47 5.45
N ALA A 144 -5.03 -11.73 5.84
CA ALA A 144 -6.02 -12.79 5.66
C ALA A 144 -7.39 -12.50 6.29
N GLY A 145 -7.45 -11.62 7.30
CA GLY A 145 -8.72 -11.25 7.94
C GLY A 145 -9.61 -10.31 7.12
N PHE A 146 -9.08 -9.66 6.08
CA PHE A 146 -9.82 -8.67 5.28
C PHE A 146 -9.58 -8.75 3.77
N LEU A 147 -8.52 -9.41 3.32
CA LEU A 147 -8.24 -9.65 1.91
C LEU A 147 -9.21 -10.73 1.39
N GLN A 148 -9.84 -10.48 0.25
CA GLN A 148 -10.74 -11.47 -0.35
C GLN A 148 -10.01 -12.76 -0.76
N PRO A 149 -10.71 -13.90 -0.86
CA PRO A 149 -10.13 -15.13 -1.39
C PRO A 149 -9.58 -14.90 -2.80
N GLY A 150 -8.35 -15.37 -3.04
CA GLY A 150 -7.65 -15.13 -4.31
C GLY A 150 -7.11 -13.70 -4.49
N GLY A 151 -7.26 -12.82 -3.49
CA GLY A 151 -6.65 -11.50 -3.49
C GLY A 151 -5.13 -11.56 -3.59
N ILE A 152 -4.54 -10.63 -4.34
CA ILE A 152 -3.12 -10.68 -4.70
C ILE A 152 -2.33 -9.71 -3.83
N ILE A 153 -1.22 -10.20 -3.27
CA ILE A 153 -0.23 -9.37 -2.59
C ILE A 153 0.97 -9.20 -3.51
N HIS A 154 1.34 -7.94 -3.74
CA HIS A 154 2.44 -7.52 -4.60
C HIS A 154 3.56 -6.94 -3.73
N LEU A 155 4.80 -7.38 -3.97
CA LEU A 155 6.00 -6.76 -3.38
C LEU A 155 6.91 -6.25 -4.50
N LYS A 156 7.23 -4.95 -4.47
CA LYS A 156 8.35 -4.36 -5.20
C LYS A 156 9.43 -3.92 -4.23
N THR A 157 10.69 -4.27 -4.47
CA THR A 157 11.80 -3.90 -3.58
C THR A 157 13.13 -3.88 -4.33
N ASP A 158 14.04 -2.98 -3.96
CA ASP A 158 15.44 -3.01 -4.37
C ASP A 158 16.28 -3.94 -3.48
N ASN A 159 15.81 -4.22 -2.26
CA ASN A 159 16.50 -5.03 -1.27
C ASN A 159 16.38 -6.54 -1.54
N THR A 160 17.51 -7.21 -1.82
CA THR A 160 17.58 -8.65 -2.09
C THR A 160 17.21 -9.51 -0.89
N GLU A 161 17.71 -9.17 0.31
CA GLU A 161 17.47 -9.96 1.53
C GLU A 161 15.99 -10.00 1.90
N LEU A 162 15.29 -8.86 1.79
CA LEU A 162 13.84 -8.80 2.01
C LEU A 162 13.09 -9.61 0.96
N PHE A 163 13.55 -9.60 -0.29
CA PHE A 163 12.92 -10.33 -1.37
C PHE A 163 13.02 -11.84 -1.16
N GLU A 164 14.22 -12.33 -0.88
CA GLU A 164 14.50 -13.75 -0.58
C GLU A 164 13.75 -14.20 0.67
N TYR A 165 13.80 -13.40 1.75
CA TYR A 165 12.99 -13.64 2.94
C TYR A 165 11.49 -13.79 2.62
N THR A 166 10.97 -12.96 1.72
CA THR A 166 9.55 -13.03 1.36
C THR A 166 9.24 -14.31 0.59
N LEU A 167 10.12 -14.76 -0.31
CA LEU A 167 9.98 -16.05 -0.99
C LEU A 167 10.00 -17.22 0.00
N GLU A 168 10.87 -17.19 1.01
CA GLU A 168 10.90 -18.19 2.08
C GLU A 168 9.59 -18.21 2.87
N VAL A 169 9.09 -17.05 3.30
CA VAL A 169 7.80 -16.94 4.01
C VAL A 169 6.63 -17.48 3.17
N ILE A 170 6.62 -17.20 1.86
CA ILE A 170 5.60 -17.71 0.94
C ILE A 170 5.65 -19.24 0.91
N ASN A 171 6.84 -19.81 0.75
CA ASN A 171 7.05 -21.26 0.69
C ASN A 171 6.69 -21.96 2.01
N GLU A 172 7.23 -21.50 3.14
CA GLU A 172 6.96 -22.07 4.47
C GLU A 172 5.50 -21.91 4.89
N GLY A 173 4.85 -20.81 4.47
CA GLY A 173 3.44 -20.54 4.72
C GLY A 173 2.48 -21.40 3.90
N ASN A 174 2.97 -22.14 2.89
CA ASN A 174 2.19 -22.77 1.83
C ASN A 174 1.30 -21.78 1.06
N HIS A 175 1.78 -20.54 0.89
CA HIS A 175 1.12 -19.53 0.07
C HIS A 175 1.38 -19.80 -1.42
N HIS A 176 0.48 -19.33 -2.27
CA HIS A 176 0.57 -19.61 -3.70
C HIS A 176 1.38 -18.51 -4.41
N LEU A 177 2.66 -18.80 -4.70
CA LEU A 177 3.51 -17.92 -5.50
C LEU A 177 3.05 -17.91 -6.95
N LEU A 178 2.60 -16.75 -7.44
CA LEU A 178 2.13 -16.61 -8.82
C LEU A 178 3.30 -16.29 -9.77
N MET A 179 4.23 -15.44 -9.33
CA MET A 179 5.45 -15.12 -10.07
C MET A 179 6.46 -14.38 -9.21
N HIS A 180 7.72 -14.40 -9.64
CA HIS A 180 8.78 -13.57 -9.09
C HIS A 180 9.86 -13.27 -10.16
N THR A 181 10.58 -12.17 -9.99
CA THR A 181 11.77 -11.80 -10.78
C THR A 181 12.74 -11.01 -9.91
N PHE A 182 14.04 -11.26 -10.10
CA PHE A 182 15.10 -10.51 -9.44
C PHE A 182 15.48 -9.21 -10.18
N ASP A 183 15.02 -9.06 -11.42
CA ASP A 183 15.23 -7.87 -12.24
C ASP A 183 13.99 -7.63 -13.09
N LEU A 184 13.09 -6.79 -12.59
CA LEU A 184 11.80 -6.50 -13.21
C LEU A 184 11.99 -5.89 -14.60
N TYR A 185 12.83 -4.87 -14.74
CA TYR A 185 12.91 -4.08 -15.97
C TYR A 185 13.77 -4.73 -17.07
N ASN A 186 14.54 -5.77 -16.74
CA ASN A 186 15.22 -6.62 -17.73
C ASN A 186 14.60 -8.03 -17.84
N SER A 187 13.44 -8.25 -17.24
CA SER A 187 12.71 -9.52 -17.39
C SER A 187 11.89 -9.55 -18.67
N ASN A 188 11.56 -10.75 -19.13
CA ASN A 188 10.62 -10.97 -20.24
C ASN A 188 9.15 -10.84 -19.79
N LEU A 189 8.87 -10.18 -18.68
CA LEU A 189 7.51 -9.98 -18.19
C LEU A 189 6.86 -8.87 -19.03
N ASP A 190 5.72 -9.18 -19.64
CA ASP A 190 4.84 -8.19 -20.26
C ASP A 190 3.62 -8.02 -19.35
N ASP A 191 3.82 -7.24 -18.28
CA ASP A 191 2.83 -7.06 -17.23
C ASP A 191 2.73 -5.58 -16.85
N ASP A 192 1.51 -5.12 -16.61
CA ASP A 192 1.15 -3.76 -16.26
C ASP A 192 1.90 -3.23 -15.02
N VAL A 193 2.46 -4.11 -14.19
CA VAL A 193 3.37 -3.77 -13.10
C VAL A 193 4.55 -2.89 -13.52
N MET A 194 5.03 -3.01 -14.76
CA MET A 194 6.13 -2.18 -15.29
C MET A 194 5.69 -0.77 -15.66
N LEU A 195 4.39 -0.57 -15.87
CA LEU A 195 3.86 0.67 -16.41
C LEU A 195 3.61 1.72 -15.32
N THR A 196 3.83 1.35 -14.06
CA THR A 196 3.80 2.26 -12.92
C THR A 196 5.21 2.40 -12.33
N LEU A 197 5.86 3.52 -12.67
CA LEU A 197 7.22 3.91 -12.26
C LEU A 197 7.16 5.07 -11.26
N THR A 198 7.43 4.78 -10.00
CA THR A 198 7.56 5.79 -8.92
C THR A 198 8.82 6.65 -9.10
N HIS A 199 8.89 7.78 -8.40
CA HIS A 199 10.10 8.59 -8.37
C HIS A 199 11.29 7.81 -7.80
N TYR A 200 11.05 7.01 -6.76
CA TYR A 200 12.08 6.16 -6.15
C TYR A 200 12.63 5.11 -7.12
N GLU A 201 11.75 4.42 -7.86
CA GLU A 201 12.19 3.46 -8.88
C GLU A 201 13.06 4.10 -9.95
N LYS A 202 12.69 5.30 -10.43
CA LYS A 202 13.49 6.03 -11.43
C LYS A 202 14.90 6.34 -10.91
N LEU A 203 15.05 6.70 -9.63
CA LEU A 203 16.35 6.94 -9.02
C LEU A 203 17.19 5.65 -8.94
N PHE A 204 16.60 4.55 -8.47
CA PHE A 204 17.32 3.28 -8.37
C PHE A 204 17.73 2.70 -9.73
N LEU A 205 16.88 2.84 -10.74
CA LEU A 205 17.20 2.43 -12.11
C LEU A 205 18.33 3.29 -12.70
N ALA A 206 18.34 4.60 -12.42
CA ALA A 206 19.44 5.47 -12.83
C ALA A 206 20.78 5.09 -12.14
N GLU A 207 20.72 4.50 -10.96
CA GLU A 207 21.88 3.93 -10.25
C GLU A 207 22.24 2.50 -10.70
N GLY A 208 21.50 1.92 -11.66
CA GLY A 208 21.71 0.55 -12.14
C GLY A 208 21.31 -0.54 -11.13
N LYS A 209 20.51 -0.22 -10.11
CA LYS A 209 20.04 -1.20 -9.11
C LYS A 209 18.84 -1.98 -9.66
N PRO A 210 18.91 -3.32 -9.72
CA PRO A 210 17.80 -4.13 -10.21
C PRO A 210 16.65 -4.13 -9.21
N ILE A 211 15.45 -3.83 -9.71
CA ILE A 211 14.22 -3.87 -8.93
C ILE A 211 13.65 -5.28 -8.97
N LYS A 212 13.34 -5.83 -7.80
CA LYS A 212 12.80 -7.17 -7.62
C LYS A 212 11.29 -7.07 -7.45
N TYR A 213 10.60 -8.05 -8.00
CA TYR A 213 9.14 -8.09 -7.94
C TYR A 213 8.64 -9.50 -7.74
N LEU A 214 7.64 -9.67 -6.86
CA LEU A 214 6.88 -10.90 -6.73
C LEU A 214 5.40 -10.58 -6.49
N ARG A 215 4.54 -11.53 -6.84
CA ARG A 215 3.14 -11.54 -6.41
C ARG A 215 2.70 -12.93 -6.02
N PHE A 216 1.81 -13.01 -5.05
CA PHE A 216 1.35 -14.26 -4.47
C PHE A 216 -0.04 -14.09 -3.88
N GLN A 217 -0.71 -15.22 -3.66
CA GLN A 217 -1.98 -15.31 -2.95
C GLN A 217 -1.75 -15.99 -1.61
N LEU A 218 -2.50 -15.56 -0.60
CA LEU A 218 -2.58 -16.29 0.66
C LEU A 218 -3.27 -17.65 0.42
N LYS A 219 -3.00 -18.60 1.32
CA LYS A 219 -3.58 -19.94 1.25
C LYS A 219 -5.02 -19.97 1.75
#